data_AF-A0AB38R2X8-F1
#
_entry.id   AF-A0AB38R2X8-F1
#
_cell.length_a   1.000
_cell.length_b   1.000
_cell.length_c   1.000
_cell.angle_alpha   90.00
_cell.angle_beta   90.00
_cell.angle_gamma   90.00
#
_symmetry.space_group_name_H-M   'P 1'
#
loop_
_entity.id
_entity.type
_entity.pdbx_description
1 polymer ?
#
loop_
_entity_poly.entity_id
_entity_poly.type
_entity_poly.pdbx_seq_one_letter_code
_entity_poly.pdbx_strand_id
1 'polypeptide(L)'
;MLTYQTWESHELPSFPHDNETKGALDVLAWAYGEYKDDIVYACSFGVEGIVLIDLISKVKQDAEIVFLDTCLHFRETYETIEKVKEKYPFLRIVMKKPSLSLEEQAQQFGDELWKHNPNKCCELRKVIPLREALTGVTAWISGLRREQSPTRKHVEYINKDDKFQSIKVCPLIHWTWKDVWNYVYKHQLPYNVLHDRGYPSIGCEPCTSPALDPNDLRSGRWAGRGKTECGLHIS
;
A
#
# COMPACT_ATOMS: atom_id res chain seq x y z
N MET A 1 -2.05 19.60 14.92
CA MET A 1 -2.00 18.14 14.79
C MET A 1 -3.40 17.56 14.69
N LEU A 2 -3.79 17.28 13.45
CA LEU A 2 -4.95 16.43 13.16
C LEU A 2 -4.65 15.01 13.63
N THR A 3 -5.44 14.47 14.55
CA THR A 3 -5.32 13.09 15.04
C THR A 3 -6.67 12.40 14.96
N TYR A 4 -6.70 11.09 15.22
CA TYR A 4 -7.94 10.34 15.30
C TYR A 4 -8.94 10.95 16.31
N GLN A 5 -8.45 11.43 17.46
CA GLN A 5 -9.27 12.02 18.52
C GLN A 5 -9.73 13.45 18.19
N THR A 6 -8.94 14.23 17.44
CA THR A 6 -9.27 15.61 17.09
C THR A 6 -10.01 15.75 15.76
N TRP A 7 -10.27 14.64 15.06
CA TRP A 7 -10.90 14.62 13.74
C TRP A 7 -12.14 15.51 13.60
N GLU A 8 -13.11 15.41 14.52
CA GLU A 8 -14.39 16.14 14.42
C GLU A 8 -14.26 17.64 14.68
N SER A 9 -13.22 18.06 15.39
CA SER A 9 -13.00 19.45 15.79
C SER A 9 -11.90 20.14 14.99
N HIS A 10 -11.34 19.46 13.99
CA HIS A 10 -10.25 19.98 13.17
C HIS A 10 -10.73 20.23 11.74
N GLU A 11 -10.41 21.41 11.22
CA GLU A 11 -10.67 21.71 9.81
C GLU A 11 -9.72 20.88 8.95
N LEU A 12 -10.27 20.15 7.98
CA LEU A 12 -9.47 19.32 7.09
C LEU A 12 -8.78 20.20 6.04
N PRO A 13 -7.48 19.98 5.77
CA PRO A 13 -6.80 20.70 4.71
C PRO A 13 -7.41 20.36 3.35
N SER A 14 -7.40 21.33 2.45
CA SER A 14 -7.77 21.15 1.04
C SER A 14 -6.53 21.26 0.17
N PHE A 15 -6.51 20.47 -0.91
CA PHE A 15 -5.36 20.38 -1.80
C PHE A 15 -5.79 20.60 -3.25
N PRO A 16 -5.05 21.41 -4.03
CA PRO A 16 -5.33 21.60 -5.44
C PRO A 16 -5.11 20.27 -6.18
N HIS A 17 -6.11 19.83 -6.94
CA HIS A 17 -6.01 18.60 -7.74
C HIS A 17 -5.85 18.86 -9.23
N ASP A 18 -5.95 20.12 -9.67
CA ASP A 18 -5.69 20.56 -11.03
C ASP A 18 -4.21 20.91 -11.22
N ASN A 19 -3.34 19.93 -10.94
CA ASN A 19 -1.90 20.01 -11.17
C ASN A 19 -1.35 18.67 -11.65
N GLU A 20 -0.08 18.65 -12.07
CA GLU A 20 0.55 17.44 -12.65
C GLU A 20 0.46 16.21 -11.73
N THR A 21 0.55 16.41 -10.42
CA THR A 21 0.51 15.32 -9.43
C THR A 21 -0.86 15.10 -8.83
N LYS A 22 -1.88 15.82 -9.32
CA LYS A 22 -3.24 15.84 -8.76
C LYS A 22 -3.20 15.93 -7.24
N GLY A 23 -2.55 16.96 -6.71
CA GLY A 23 -2.43 17.24 -5.28
C GLY A 23 -1.53 16.29 -4.47
N ALA A 24 -0.99 15.22 -5.06
CA ALA A 24 -0.24 14.21 -4.30
C ALA A 24 1.00 14.78 -3.61
N LEU A 25 1.76 15.68 -4.27
CA LEU A 25 2.91 16.34 -3.64
C LEU A 25 2.50 17.28 -2.52
N ASP A 26 1.44 18.07 -2.72
CA ASP A 26 0.93 19.01 -1.72
C ASP A 26 0.45 18.28 -0.45
N VAL A 27 -0.27 17.16 -0.64
CA VAL A 27 -0.73 16.28 0.44
C VAL A 27 0.43 15.67 1.21
N LEU A 28 1.46 15.18 0.50
CA LEU A 28 2.65 14.60 1.12
C LEU A 28 3.46 15.66 1.88
N ALA A 29 3.64 16.84 1.30
CA ALA A 29 4.33 17.96 1.94
C ALA A 29 3.62 18.40 3.22
N TRP A 30 2.29 18.52 3.17
CA TRP A 30 1.50 18.77 4.37
C TRP A 30 1.64 17.64 5.40
N ALA A 31 1.50 16.39 5.00
CA ALA A 31 1.52 15.26 5.94
C ALA A 31 2.88 15.14 6.65
N TYR A 32 4.00 15.21 5.92
CA TYR A 32 5.32 15.21 6.55
C TYR A 32 5.63 16.49 7.34
N GLY A 33 5.00 17.63 7.01
CA GLY A 33 5.07 18.83 7.83
C GLY A 33 4.32 18.70 9.16
N GLU A 34 3.12 18.12 9.11
CA GLU A 34 2.21 17.97 10.26
C GLU A 34 2.69 16.87 11.22
N TYR A 35 3.10 15.72 10.67
CA TYR A 35 3.41 14.52 11.46
C TYR A 35 4.92 14.26 11.60
N LYS A 36 5.77 14.90 10.79
CA LYS A 36 7.23 14.69 10.79
C LYS A 36 7.58 13.21 10.61
N ASP A 37 8.14 12.57 11.62
CA ASP A 37 8.50 11.15 11.61
C ASP A 37 7.38 10.26 12.21
N ASP A 38 6.31 10.84 12.75
CA ASP A 38 5.13 10.14 13.28
C ASP A 38 4.08 9.82 12.19
N ILE A 39 4.58 9.45 11.01
CA ILE A 39 3.80 9.00 9.87
C ILE A 39 4.55 7.89 9.12
N VAL A 40 3.86 6.79 8.84
CA VAL A 40 4.46 5.63 8.17
C VAL A 40 3.80 5.36 6.83
N TYR A 41 4.61 5.13 5.80
CA TYR A 41 4.08 4.64 4.53
C TYR A 41 4.02 3.10 4.50
N ALA A 42 2.80 2.54 4.45
CA ALA A 42 2.61 1.10 4.23
C ALA A 42 2.62 0.79 2.71
N CYS A 43 3.75 0.28 2.23
CA CYS A 43 3.99 0.02 0.82
C CYS A 43 3.85 -1.47 0.47
N SER A 44 3.20 -1.78 -0.65
CA SER A 44 3.15 -3.13 -1.22
C SER A 44 4.14 -3.35 -2.38
N PHE A 45 4.86 -2.30 -2.81
CA PHE A 45 5.73 -2.29 -3.99
C PHE A 45 5.02 -2.69 -5.30
N GLY A 46 3.69 -2.55 -5.34
CA GLY A 46 2.97 -2.45 -6.61
C GLY A 46 3.27 -1.14 -7.32
N VAL A 47 2.87 -1.01 -8.58
CA VAL A 47 3.17 0.17 -9.41
C VAL A 47 2.76 1.51 -8.77
N GLU A 48 1.61 1.56 -8.07
CA GLU A 48 1.20 2.74 -7.30
C GLU A 48 2.14 3.06 -6.16
N GLY A 49 2.66 2.01 -5.53
CA GLY A 49 3.60 2.17 -4.43
C GLY A 49 4.92 2.72 -4.92
N ILE A 50 5.39 2.30 -6.08
CA ILE A 50 6.59 2.88 -6.72
C ILE A 50 6.41 4.38 -6.98
N VAL A 51 5.25 4.80 -7.51
CA VAL A 51 4.94 6.22 -7.70
C VAL A 51 4.96 6.97 -6.38
N LEU A 52 4.32 6.45 -5.33
CA LEU A 52 4.35 7.08 -4.01
C LEU A 52 5.76 7.16 -3.44
N ILE A 53 6.60 6.15 -3.62
CA ILE A 53 8.01 6.19 -3.17
C ILE A 53 8.75 7.35 -3.83
N ASP A 54 8.62 7.50 -5.15
CA ASP A 54 9.24 8.61 -5.88
C ASP A 54 8.75 9.97 -5.35
N LEU A 55 7.43 10.14 -5.19
CA LEU A 55 6.84 11.37 -4.68
C LEU A 55 7.26 11.67 -3.23
N ILE A 56 7.27 10.66 -2.36
CA ILE A 56 7.71 10.78 -0.97
C ILE A 56 9.18 11.19 -0.92
N SER A 57 10.04 10.59 -1.76
CA SER A 57 11.48 10.88 -1.76
C SER A 57 11.79 12.36 -2.08
N LYS A 58 10.91 13.04 -2.81
CA LYS A 58 11.02 14.48 -3.13
C LYS A 58 10.67 15.39 -1.95
N VAL A 59 9.92 14.87 -0.98
CA VAL A 59 9.42 15.63 0.19
C VAL A 59 10.20 15.27 1.46
N LYS A 60 10.46 13.98 1.68
CA LYS A 60 11.16 13.42 2.84
C LYS A 60 12.09 12.30 2.38
N GLN A 61 13.35 12.63 2.14
CA GLN A 61 14.36 11.72 1.55
C GLN A 61 14.68 10.51 2.43
N ASP A 62 14.53 10.66 3.75
CA ASP A 62 14.80 9.67 4.79
C ASP A 62 13.52 9.07 5.41
N ALA A 63 12.39 9.17 4.69
CA ALA A 63 11.10 8.66 5.12
C ALA A 63 11.16 7.16 5.42
N GLU A 64 10.36 6.76 6.42
CA GLU A 64 10.18 5.36 6.77
C GLU A 64 9.09 4.71 5.90
N ILE A 65 9.42 3.58 5.30
CA ILE A 65 8.53 2.79 4.45
C ILE A 65 8.46 1.39 5.04
N VAL A 66 7.26 0.94 5.36
CA VAL A 66 7.02 -0.41 5.86
C VAL A 66 6.50 -1.29 4.74
N PHE A 67 7.24 -2.36 4.46
CA PHE A 67 6.78 -3.48 3.63
C PHE A 67 6.34 -4.64 4.52
N LEU A 68 5.14 -5.16 4.28
CA LEU A 68 4.67 -6.38 4.93
C LEU A 68 5.24 -7.60 4.19
N ASP A 69 6.38 -8.10 4.67
CA ASP A 69 7.03 -9.28 4.11
C ASP A 69 6.32 -10.54 4.58
N THR A 70 5.39 -11.05 3.75
CA THR A 70 4.61 -12.24 4.10
C THR A 70 5.40 -13.54 3.93
N CYS A 71 6.65 -13.50 3.48
CA CYS A 71 7.45 -14.66 3.05
C CYS A 71 6.76 -15.50 1.94
N LEU A 72 5.81 -14.91 1.23
CA LEU A 72 4.99 -15.56 0.19
C LEU A 72 4.84 -14.65 -1.04
N HIS A 73 5.71 -13.65 -1.19
CA HIS A 73 5.69 -12.77 -2.35
C HIS A 73 6.46 -13.40 -3.50
N PHE A 74 6.17 -12.95 -4.72
CA PHE A 74 6.97 -13.32 -5.89
C PHE A 74 8.41 -12.90 -5.73
N ARG A 75 9.32 -13.65 -6.33
CA ARG A 75 10.74 -13.26 -6.44
C ARG A 75 10.90 -11.88 -7.07
N GLU A 76 10.13 -11.59 -8.13
CA GLU A 76 10.13 -10.30 -8.82
C GLU A 76 9.75 -9.13 -7.91
N THR A 77 8.94 -9.36 -6.86
CA THR A 77 8.63 -8.33 -5.85
C THR A 77 9.88 -7.98 -5.05
N TYR A 78 10.65 -8.98 -4.60
CA TYR A 78 11.90 -8.75 -3.88
C TYR A 78 12.96 -8.09 -4.78
N GLU A 79 13.08 -8.52 -6.04
CA GLU A 79 13.97 -7.87 -7.02
C GLU A 79 13.60 -6.40 -7.25
N THR A 80 12.30 -6.08 -7.24
CA THR A 80 11.83 -4.68 -7.33
C THR A 80 12.21 -3.88 -6.09
N ILE A 81 12.09 -4.46 -4.90
CA ILE A 81 12.50 -3.80 -3.64
C ILE A 81 14.00 -3.45 -3.67
N GLU A 82 14.86 -4.35 -4.14
CA GLU A 82 16.30 -4.07 -4.25
C GLU A 82 16.60 -2.93 -5.23
N LYS A 83 15.97 -2.92 -6.41
CA LYS A 83 16.09 -1.79 -7.36
C LYS A 83 15.62 -0.46 -6.78
N VAL A 84 14.59 -0.50 -5.92
CA VAL A 84 14.10 0.70 -5.23
C VAL A 84 15.11 1.17 -4.18
N LYS A 85 15.71 0.27 -3.40
CA LYS A 85 16.78 0.63 -2.44
C LYS A 85 17.98 1.26 -3.14
N GLU A 86 18.37 0.75 -4.31
CA GLU A 86 19.45 1.32 -5.12
C GLU A 86 19.11 2.73 -5.62
N LYS A 87 17.88 2.94 -6.12
CA LYS A 87 17.44 4.24 -6.63
C LYS A 87 17.22 5.28 -5.53
N TYR A 88 16.79 4.86 -4.33
CA TYR A 88 16.47 5.75 -3.21
C TYR A 88 17.21 5.32 -1.92
N PRO A 89 18.54 5.49 -1.88
CA PRO A 89 19.38 4.91 -0.82
C PRO A 89 19.16 5.52 0.58
N PHE A 90 18.51 6.68 0.66
CA PHE A 90 18.23 7.35 1.93
C PHE A 90 16.93 6.90 2.60
N LEU A 91 16.01 6.27 1.85
CA LEU A 91 14.75 5.80 2.39
C LEU A 91 14.97 4.63 3.36
N ARG A 92 14.26 4.66 4.48
CA ARG A 92 14.32 3.62 5.51
C ARG A 92 13.26 2.57 5.22
N ILE A 93 13.61 1.57 4.40
CA ILE A 93 12.71 0.47 4.03
C ILE A 93 12.77 -0.64 5.08
N VAL A 94 11.71 -0.76 5.88
CA VAL A 94 11.55 -1.75 6.94
C VAL A 94 10.76 -2.95 6.43
N MET A 95 11.39 -4.13 6.47
CA MET A 95 10.77 -5.41 6.11
C MET A 95 10.07 -6.01 7.33
N LYS A 96 8.78 -5.73 7.52
CA LYS A 96 7.99 -6.22 8.66
C LYS A 96 7.48 -7.63 8.37
N LYS A 97 8.09 -8.62 9.02
CA LYS A 97 7.73 -10.03 8.92
C LYS A 97 6.64 -10.43 9.93
N PRO A 98 5.86 -11.49 9.65
CA PRO A 98 5.00 -12.11 10.66
C PRO A 98 5.82 -12.71 11.80
N SER A 99 5.19 -12.83 12.97
CA SER A 99 5.79 -13.47 14.15
C SER A 99 6.05 -14.96 13.95
N LEU A 100 5.23 -15.63 13.13
CA LEU A 100 5.39 -17.05 12.80
C LEU A 100 6.10 -17.23 11.45
N SER A 101 7.10 -18.09 11.43
CA SER A 101 7.63 -18.68 10.20
C SER A 101 6.54 -19.47 9.45
N LEU A 102 6.81 -19.85 8.20
CA LEU A 102 5.89 -20.70 7.44
C LEU A 102 5.77 -22.09 8.06
N GLU A 103 6.87 -22.61 8.62
CA GLU A 103 6.92 -23.91 9.29
C GLU A 103 6.09 -23.90 10.59
N GLU A 104 6.29 -22.92 11.47
CA GLU A 104 5.50 -22.80 12.71
C GLU A 104 4.02 -22.56 12.41
N GLN A 105 3.71 -21.78 11.37
CA GLN A 105 2.33 -21.61 10.92
C GLN A 105 1.73 -22.95 10.46
N ALA A 106 2.48 -23.75 9.72
CA ALA A 106 2.02 -25.06 9.25
C ALA A 106 1.79 -26.04 10.41
N GLN A 107 2.68 -26.06 11.41
CA GLN A 107 2.52 -26.86 12.61
C GLN A 107 1.24 -26.51 13.39
N GLN A 108 0.86 -25.22 13.42
CA GLN A 108 -0.31 -24.75 14.18
C GLN A 108 -1.62 -24.77 13.40
N PHE A 109 -1.59 -24.52 12.09
CA PHE A 109 -2.79 -24.27 11.27
C PHE A 109 -2.89 -25.14 10.00
N GLY A 110 -1.95 -26.06 9.80
CA GLY A 110 -1.83 -26.90 8.62
C GLY A 110 -1.05 -26.25 7.46
N ASP A 111 -0.48 -27.10 6.60
CA ASP A 111 0.28 -26.70 5.43
C ASP A 111 -0.54 -25.84 4.47
N GLU A 112 0.12 -24.89 3.81
CA GLU A 112 -0.49 -24.05 2.78
C GLU A 112 -1.76 -23.30 3.24
N LEU A 113 -1.76 -22.72 4.44
CA LEU A 113 -2.88 -21.96 5.04
C LEU A 113 -3.58 -20.97 4.09
N TRP A 114 -2.85 -20.40 3.14
CA TRP A 114 -3.41 -19.53 2.11
C TRP A 114 -4.41 -20.22 1.18
N LYS A 115 -4.39 -21.55 1.03
CA LYS A 115 -5.35 -22.33 0.23
C LYS A 115 -6.65 -22.57 1.00
N HIS A 116 -6.59 -23.13 2.21
CA HIS A 116 -7.79 -23.55 2.95
C HIS A 116 -8.36 -22.48 3.89
N ASN A 117 -7.55 -21.56 4.42
CA ASN A 117 -8.05 -20.44 5.23
C ASN A 117 -7.33 -19.11 4.90
N PRO A 118 -7.60 -18.53 3.72
CA PRO A 118 -6.91 -17.33 3.24
C PRO A 118 -7.11 -16.10 4.13
N ASN A 119 -8.23 -16.02 4.88
CA ASN A 119 -8.47 -14.93 5.80
C ASN A 119 -7.58 -15.04 7.04
N LYS A 120 -7.43 -16.24 7.63
CA LYS A 120 -6.50 -16.46 8.73
C LYS A 120 -5.05 -16.24 8.30
N CYS A 121 -4.67 -16.70 7.11
CA CYS A 121 -3.36 -16.41 6.53
C CYS A 121 -3.12 -14.89 6.41
N CYS A 122 -4.08 -14.13 5.86
CA CYS A 122 -3.97 -12.67 5.75
C CYS A 122 -3.93 -11.99 7.12
N GLU A 123 -4.68 -12.49 8.11
CA GLU A 123 -4.65 -11.97 9.47
C GLU A 123 -3.24 -12.07 10.06
N LEU A 124 -2.67 -13.29 10.07
CA LEU A 124 -1.35 -13.58 10.63
C LEU A 124 -0.22 -12.87 9.87
N ARG A 125 -0.30 -12.82 8.53
CA ARG A 125 0.81 -12.35 7.69
C ARG A 125 0.72 -10.90 7.26
N LYS A 126 -0.44 -10.26 7.38
CA LYS A 126 -0.65 -8.87 6.93
C LYS A 126 -1.28 -8.00 7.99
N VAL A 127 -2.41 -8.41 8.57
CA VAL A 127 -3.17 -7.54 9.47
C VAL A 127 -2.45 -7.34 10.79
N ILE A 128 -1.99 -8.42 11.44
CA ILE A 128 -1.23 -8.33 12.70
C ILE A 128 0.08 -7.58 12.49
N PRO A 129 0.93 -7.92 11.49
CA PRO A 129 2.18 -7.19 11.27
C PRO A 129 1.98 -5.72 10.91
N LEU A 130 0.93 -5.38 10.14
CA LEU A 130 0.58 -3.99 9.87
C LEU A 130 0.14 -3.27 11.15
N ARG A 131 -0.74 -3.89 11.95
CA ARG A 131 -1.17 -3.30 13.22
C ARG A 131 0.04 -2.98 14.09
N GLU A 132 0.95 -3.93 14.25
CA GLU A 132 2.19 -3.72 15.01
C GLU A 132 3.05 -2.58 14.46
N ALA A 133 3.14 -2.43 13.13
CA ALA A 133 3.89 -1.34 12.50
C ALA A 133 3.20 0.02 12.61
N LEU A 134 1.88 0.04 12.76
CA LEU A 134 1.07 1.24 12.93
C LEU A 134 0.73 1.52 14.40
N THR A 135 1.11 0.66 15.34
CA THR A 135 0.84 0.90 16.77
C THR A 135 1.61 2.13 17.21
N GLY A 136 0.87 3.15 17.66
CA GLY A 136 1.46 4.38 18.19
C GLY A 136 1.82 5.41 17.12
N VAL A 137 1.56 5.15 15.83
CA VAL A 137 1.72 6.19 14.79
C VAL A 137 0.46 7.02 14.66
N THR A 138 0.61 8.35 14.60
CA THR A 138 -0.54 9.25 14.45
C THR A 138 -1.18 9.15 13.06
N ALA A 139 -0.36 8.93 12.02
CA ALA A 139 -0.82 8.82 10.64
C ALA A 139 -0.14 7.72 9.84
N TRP A 140 -0.78 7.28 8.77
CA TRP A 140 -0.18 6.36 7.81
C TRP A 140 -0.59 6.68 6.37
N ILE A 141 0.32 6.40 5.44
CA ILE A 141 0.13 6.64 4.00
C ILE A 141 -0.28 5.34 3.32
N SER A 142 -1.21 5.43 2.37
CA SER A 142 -1.67 4.32 1.52
C SER A 142 -1.68 4.71 0.04
N GLY A 143 -1.26 3.79 -0.83
CA GLY A 143 -1.34 3.93 -2.30
C GLY A 143 -2.73 3.69 -2.88
N LEU A 144 -3.78 3.97 -2.10
CA LEU A 144 -5.17 3.70 -2.47
C LEU A 144 -5.68 4.73 -3.48
N ARG A 145 -6.36 4.24 -4.52
CA ARG A 145 -7.05 5.08 -5.52
C ARG A 145 -8.54 4.76 -5.58
N ARG A 146 -9.37 5.76 -5.94
CA ARG A 146 -10.83 5.57 -6.09
C ARG A 146 -11.19 4.56 -7.17
N GLU A 147 -10.46 4.57 -8.29
CA GLU A 147 -10.69 3.70 -9.46
C GLU A 147 -10.54 2.20 -9.14
N GLN A 148 -9.82 1.84 -8.06
CA GLN A 148 -9.54 0.44 -7.74
C GLN A 148 -10.77 -0.34 -7.24
N SER A 149 -11.82 0.31 -6.76
CA SER A 149 -13.06 -0.35 -6.32
C SER A 149 -14.20 0.66 -6.11
N PRO A 150 -15.47 0.30 -6.44
CA PRO A 150 -16.65 1.12 -6.15
C PRO A 150 -16.79 1.51 -4.67
N THR A 151 -16.29 0.69 -3.74
CA THR A 151 -16.35 0.96 -2.30
C THR A 151 -15.49 2.14 -1.87
N ARG A 152 -14.60 2.63 -2.74
CA ARG A 152 -13.62 3.69 -2.43
C ARG A 152 -14.04 5.07 -2.94
N LYS A 153 -15.23 5.19 -3.53
CA LYS A 153 -15.71 6.42 -4.18
C LYS A 153 -15.71 7.66 -3.27
N HIS A 154 -15.86 7.46 -1.97
CA HIS A 154 -15.95 8.52 -0.94
C HIS A 154 -14.65 8.73 -0.17
N VAL A 155 -13.58 8.01 -0.52
CA VAL A 155 -12.28 8.17 0.14
C VAL A 155 -11.64 9.46 -0.37
N GLU A 156 -11.19 10.31 0.56
CA GLU A 156 -10.55 11.61 0.30
C GLU A 156 -9.03 11.51 0.47
N TYR A 157 -8.29 12.61 0.30
CA TYR A 157 -6.84 12.62 0.58
C TYR A 157 -6.54 12.27 2.03
N ILE A 158 -7.31 12.82 2.97
CA ILE A 158 -7.15 12.61 4.41
C ILE A 158 -8.41 11.94 4.93
N ASN A 159 -8.27 10.85 5.68
CA ASN A 159 -9.38 10.06 6.18
C ASN A 159 -9.15 9.65 7.63
N LYS A 160 -10.23 9.50 8.39
CA LYS A 160 -10.19 8.85 9.70
C LYS A 160 -10.15 7.34 9.50
N ASP A 161 -9.31 6.64 10.25
CA ASP A 161 -9.21 5.18 10.19
C ASP A 161 -9.53 4.54 11.53
N ASP A 162 -10.78 4.09 11.70
CA ASP A 162 -11.28 3.48 12.93
C ASP A 162 -10.57 2.15 13.25
N LYS A 163 -10.03 1.47 12.23
CA LYS A 163 -9.37 0.17 12.40
C LYS A 163 -8.04 0.26 13.15
N PHE A 164 -7.27 1.31 12.85
CA PHE A 164 -5.96 1.55 13.46
C PHE A 164 -5.96 2.77 14.39
N GLN A 165 -7.12 3.43 14.56
CA GLN A 165 -7.27 4.65 15.37
C GLN A 165 -6.24 5.73 15.01
N SER A 166 -6.04 5.93 13.70
CA SER A 166 -5.05 6.85 13.14
C SER A 166 -5.63 7.65 11.97
N ILE A 167 -4.84 8.59 11.45
CA ILE A 167 -5.16 9.30 10.22
C ILE A 167 -4.60 8.54 9.02
N LYS A 168 -5.44 8.29 8.01
CA LYS A 168 -5.05 7.65 6.76
C LYS A 168 -4.93 8.67 5.64
N VAL A 169 -3.73 8.81 5.11
CA VAL A 169 -3.38 9.70 4.00
C VAL A 169 -3.33 8.89 2.70
N CYS A 170 -4.08 9.30 1.68
CA CYS A 170 -4.17 8.67 0.36
C CYS A 170 -3.77 9.66 -0.75
N PRO A 171 -2.46 9.93 -0.97
CA PRO A 171 -2.05 11.00 -1.89
C PRO A 171 -2.44 10.75 -3.36
N LEU A 172 -2.56 9.48 -3.77
CA LEU A 172 -2.91 9.09 -5.14
C LEU A 172 -4.42 8.93 -5.36
N ILE A 173 -5.27 9.46 -4.46
CA ILE A 173 -6.69 9.10 -4.44
C ILE A 173 -7.43 9.45 -5.74
N HIS A 174 -7.05 10.53 -6.41
CA HIS A 174 -7.60 10.98 -7.69
C HIS A 174 -6.83 10.50 -8.94
N TRP A 175 -5.79 9.69 -8.76
CA TRP A 175 -5.04 9.14 -9.89
C TRP A 175 -5.79 7.99 -10.55
N THR A 176 -5.80 7.99 -11.87
CA THR A 176 -6.23 6.88 -12.70
C THR A 176 -5.07 5.92 -12.93
N TRP A 177 -5.36 4.72 -13.42
CA TRP A 177 -4.34 3.75 -13.85
C TRP A 177 -3.41 4.34 -14.91
N LYS A 178 -3.97 5.14 -15.82
CA LYS A 178 -3.21 5.84 -16.86
C LYS A 178 -2.22 6.85 -16.27
N ASP A 179 -2.63 7.62 -15.26
CA ASP A 179 -1.75 8.59 -14.61
C ASP A 179 -0.55 7.89 -13.95
N VAL A 180 -0.81 6.76 -13.26
CA VAL A 180 0.23 5.95 -12.61
C VAL A 180 1.28 5.51 -13.62
N TRP A 181 0.87 4.91 -14.74
CA TRP A 181 1.82 4.44 -15.75
C TRP A 181 2.52 5.57 -16.50
N ASN A 182 1.79 6.63 -16.86
CA ASN A 182 2.38 7.82 -17.48
C ASN A 182 3.53 8.35 -16.61
N TYR A 183 3.31 8.43 -15.30
CA TYR A 183 4.33 8.88 -14.35
C TYR A 183 5.51 7.91 -14.27
N VAL A 184 5.25 6.59 -14.15
CA VAL A 184 6.29 5.56 -14.11
C VAL A 184 7.20 5.63 -15.34
N TYR A 185 6.63 5.74 -16.54
CA TYR A 185 7.41 5.84 -17.77
C TYR A 185 8.14 7.17 -17.89
N LYS A 186 7.47 8.29 -17.60
CA LYS A 186 8.07 9.63 -17.65
C LYS A 186 9.29 9.75 -16.73
N HIS A 187 9.22 9.17 -15.54
CA HIS A 187 10.27 9.27 -14.53
C HIS A 187 11.22 8.05 -14.49
N GLN A 188 11.06 7.10 -15.42
CA GLN A 188 11.88 5.89 -15.52
C GLN A 188 11.98 5.17 -14.16
N LEU A 189 10.82 4.92 -13.55
CA LEU A 189 10.75 4.29 -12.23
C LEU A 189 10.90 2.77 -12.36
N PRO A 190 11.63 2.11 -11.45
CA PRO A 190 11.69 0.65 -11.41
C PRO A 190 10.32 0.12 -10.99
N TYR A 191 9.76 -0.82 -11.75
CA TYR A 191 8.52 -1.51 -11.40
C TYR A 191 8.68 -3.01 -11.54
N ASN A 192 7.73 -3.75 -10.97
CA ASN A 192 7.72 -5.20 -11.02
C ASN A 192 7.37 -5.70 -12.43
N VAL A 193 8.28 -6.46 -13.05
CA VAL A 193 8.15 -6.98 -14.43
C VAL A 193 6.93 -7.87 -14.63
N LEU A 194 6.29 -8.37 -13.56
CA LEU A 194 5.02 -9.09 -13.67
C LEU A 194 3.90 -8.20 -14.25
N HIS A 195 3.98 -6.88 -14.10
CA HIS A 195 3.04 -5.97 -14.77
C HIS A 195 3.04 -6.15 -16.30
N ASP A 196 4.21 -6.38 -16.91
CA ASP A 196 4.35 -6.64 -18.35
C ASP A 196 3.87 -8.04 -18.75
N ARG A 197 3.69 -8.92 -17.76
CA ARG A 197 3.20 -10.29 -17.91
C ARG A 197 1.71 -10.43 -17.53
N GLY A 198 0.98 -9.32 -17.52
CA GLY A 198 -0.46 -9.31 -17.28
C GLY A 198 -0.86 -9.38 -15.81
N TYR A 199 0.01 -9.00 -14.87
CA TYR A 199 -0.32 -8.87 -13.44
C TYR A 199 -0.53 -7.40 -13.05
N PRO A 200 -1.72 -6.80 -13.30
CA PRO A 200 -1.99 -5.43 -12.91
C PRO A 200 -2.07 -5.20 -11.39
N SER A 201 -2.39 -6.24 -10.61
CA SER A 201 -2.38 -6.19 -9.14
C SER A 201 -1.54 -7.33 -8.57
N ILE A 202 -0.40 -6.98 -7.95
CA ILE A 202 0.55 -7.97 -7.43
C ILE A 202 0.39 -8.10 -5.91
N GLY A 203 0.38 -9.33 -5.42
CA GLY A 203 0.28 -9.66 -4.00
C GLY A 203 1.18 -10.83 -3.66
N CYS A 204 0.73 -11.68 -2.72
CA CYS A 204 1.41 -12.94 -2.46
C CYS A 204 1.26 -13.86 -3.67
N GLU A 205 2.33 -14.53 -4.06
CA GLU A 205 2.40 -15.45 -5.20
C GLU A 205 1.25 -16.46 -5.22
N PRO A 206 0.95 -17.22 -4.15
CA PRO A 206 -0.06 -18.28 -4.24
C PRO A 206 -1.52 -17.75 -4.30
N CYS A 207 -1.70 -16.43 -4.17
CA CYS A 207 -3.02 -15.78 -4.14
C CYS A 207 -3.21 -14.76 -5.27
N THR A 208 -2.27 -14.73 -6.23
CA THR A 208 -2.25 -13.75 -7.32
C THR A 208 -2.06 -14.47 -8.64
N SER A 209 -2.88 -14.13 -9.62
CA SER A 209 -2.79 -14.61 -10.99
C SER A 209 -2.83 -13.42 -11.96
N PRO A 210 -2.47 -13.61 -13.25
CA PRO A 210 -2.71 -12.59 -14.26
C PRO A 210 -4.19 -12.19 -14.29
N ALA A 211 -4.49 -10.98 -14.75
CA ALA A 211 -5.88 -10.56 -14.96
C ALA A 211 -6.57 -11.50 -15.96
N LEU A 212 -7.75 -11.97 -15.59
CA LEU A 212 -8.60 -12.84 -16.42
C LEU A 212 -9.54 -12.02 -17.31
N ASP A 213 -9.92 -10.83 -16.83
CA ASP A 213 -10.72 -9.86 -17.57
C ASP A 213 -9.87 -8.59 -17.81
N PRO A 214 -9.67 -8.17 -19.08
CA PRO A 214 -8.94 -6.93 -19.39
C PRO A 214 -9.61 -5.66 -18.82
N ASN A 215 -10.91 -5.71 -18.48
CA ASN A 215 -11.66 -4.60 -17.90
C ASN A 215 -11.64 -4.60 -16.35
N ASP A 216 -11.17 -5.67 -15.72
CA ASP A 216 -10.97 -5.75 -14.27
C ASP A 216 -9.51 -6.07 -13.94
N LEU A 217 -8.76 -5.00 -13.66
CA LEU A 217 -7.36 -5.03 -13.24
C LEU A 217 -7.12 -5.78 -11.91
N ARG A 218 -8.16 -6.25 -11.22
CA ARG A 218 -8.05 -7.04 -10.00
C ARG A 218 -8.65 -8.44 -10.15
N SER A 219 -9.15 -8.81 -11.33
CA SER A 219 -9.75 -10.13 -11.61
C SER A 219 -8.83 -11.31 -11.30
N GLY A 220 -7.51 -11.12 -11.37
CA GLY A 220 -6.51 -12.13 -11.01
C GLY A 220 -6.30 -12.31 -9.50
N ARG A 221 -6.89 -11.47 -8.64
CA ARG A 221 -6.80 -11.55 -7.18
C ARG A 221 -7.96 -12.37 -6.63
N TRP A 222 -7.66 -13.42 -5.87
CA TRP A 222 -8.68 -14.26 -5.23
C TRP A 222 -9.70 -14.89 -6.18
N ALA A 223 -9.33 -15.15 -7.44
CA ALA A 223 -10.19 -15.79 -8.43
C ALA A 223 -10.81 -17.08 -7.88
N GLY A 224 -12.15 -17.17 -7.90
CA GLY A 224 -12.91 -18.30 -7.37
C GLY A 224 -13.04 -18.38 -5.84
N ARG A 225 -12.63 -17.35 -5.07
CA ARG A 225 -12.59 -17.39 -3.60
C ARG A 225 -13.53 -16.40 -2.89
N GLY A 226 -14.43 -15.73 -3.61
CA GLY A 226 -15.48 -14.87 -3.06
C GLY A 226 -15.00 -13.61 -2.31
N LYS A 227 -13.71 -13.25 -2.44
CA LYS A 227 -13.10 -12.11 -1.75
C LYS A 227 -12.85 -10.96 -2.72
N THR A 228 -13.39 -9.79 -2.41
CA THR A 228 -13.31 -8.59 -3.26
C THR A 228 -12.19 -7.63 -2.82
N GLU A 229 -11.97 -7.53 -1.51
CA GLU A 229 -11.00 -6.58 -0.94
C GLU A 229 -9.98 -7.22 0.00
N CYS A 230 -8.82 -6.58 0.06
CA CYS A 230 -7.85 -6.91 1.09
C CYS A 230 -8.38 -6.40 2.44
N GLY A 231 -8.29 -7.23 3.48
CA GLY A 231 -8.71 -6.85 4.83
C GLY A 231 -7.95 -5.66 5.43
N LEU A 232 -6.91 -5.14 4.75
CA LEU A 232 -6.16 -3.95 5.17
C LEU A 232 -6.91 -2.64 4.93
N HIS A 233 -7.93 -2.63 4.07
CA HIS A 233 -8.62 -1.40 3.64
C HIS A 233 -10.12 -1.43 3.89
N ILE A 234 -10.60 -2.46 4.59
CA ILE A 234 -11.98 -2.54 5.05
C ILE A 234 -12.00 -1.81 6.39
N SER A 235 -12.53 -0.59 6.37
CA SER A 235 -12.88 0.22 7.53
C SER A 235 -14.33 -0.06 7.90
#